data_AF-A0A380FVC1-F1
#
_entry.id   AF-A0A380FVC1-F1
#
_cell.length_a   1.000
_cell.length_b   1.000
_cell.length_c   1.000
_cell.angle_alpha   90.00
_cell.angle_beta   90.00
_cell.angle_gamma   90.00
#
_symmetry.space_group_name_H-M   'P 1'
#
loop_
_entity.id
_entity.type
_entity.pdbx_description
1 polymer ?
#
loop_
_entity_poly.entity_id
_entity_poly.type
_entity_poly.pdbx_seq_one_letter_code
_entity_poly.pdbx_strand_id
1 'polypeptide(L)'
;MNQKRIIGLDIIRGLAIAIVLFANVREIMPIMEGEKQPHFTQIDHFIKQFFAMFIDMRFITLFTLLFGIGMGIFMNNARKKEISPIKLMFRRLIFLFVVGIPGLILILPYAQYAIYGCILMFLFLLPKARYTLWVSIVLLVANIGMTIGTPQNNNVDVMFLGVMAFGLYLSQSGIIYRFKEYKKFFMSTLAISSIVIIGALVLKQLDPHFAWYSVEDMVTPFQSIIYFVLLLFITDRKSVQRVMTPFEKLGKTAFTNFLVQMIFLDLFLTFLFPYPHPTPLQAIYIGIPILVVFILLTYWWLAHYRQGPLEMLWRKWTYKNVSQK
;
A
#
# COMPACT_ATOMS: atom_id res chain seq x y z
N MET A 1 -12.83 19.45 -17.74
CA MET A 1 -13.24 19.18 -16.34
C MET A 1 -12.01 18.96 -15.46
N ASN A 2 -11.69 19.92 -14.60
CA ASN A 2 -10.66 19.77 -13.55
C ASN A 2 -11.09 18.62 -12.62
N GLN A 3 -10.39 17.48 -12.66
CA GLN A 3 -10.65 16.39 -11.73
C GLN A 3 -10.31 16.88 -10.32
N LYS A 4 -11.34 17.09 -9.50
CA LYS A 4 -11.17 17.36 -8.07
C LYS A 4 -10.28 16.28 -7.46
N ARG A 5 -9.22 16.70 -6.79
CA ARG A 5 -8.33 15.84 -6.02
C ARG A 5 -9.18 15.00 -5.05
N ILE A 6 -9.07 13.68 -5.11
CA ILE A 6 -9.84 12.79 -4.24
C ILE A 6 -9.17 12.78 -2.87
N ILE A 7 -9.65 13.64 -1.97
CA ILE A 7 -9.14 13.78 -0.60
C ILE A 7 -9.09 12.42 0.12
N GLY A 8 -10.10 11.57 -0.09
CA GLY A 8 -10.16 10.22 0.49
C GLY A 8 -8.95 9.36 0.14
N LEU A 9 -8.40 9.43 -1.08
CA LEU A 9 -7.23 8.63 -1.44
C LEU A 9 -5.96 9.07 -0.69
N ASP A 10 -5.81 10.38 -0.45
CA ASP A 10 -4.68 10.89 0.32
C ASP A 10 -4.85 10.50 1.80
N ILE A 11 -6.06 10.54 2.36
CA ILE A 11 -6.33 10.04 3.72
C ILE A 11 -5.98 8.55 3.86
N ILE A 12 -6.44 7.71 2.92
CA ILE A 12 -6.18 6.27 2.96
C ILE A 12 -4.67 5.98 2.93
N ARG A 13 -3.91 6.68 2.07
CA ARG A 13 -2.44 6.56 2.04
C ARG A 13 -1.80 6.95 3.38
N GLY A 14 -2.25 8.05 3.99
CA GLY A 14 -1.70 8.50 5.26
C GLY A 14 -2.03 7.56 6.42
N LEU A 15 -3.25 7.04 6.47
CA LEU A 15 -3.63 6.01 7.44
C LEU A 15 -2.77 4.76 7.27
N ALA A 16 -2.54 4.33 6.03
CA ALA A 16 -1.72 3.17 5.76
C ALA A 16 -0.27 3.36 6.20
N ILE A 17 0.34 4.54 6.00
CA ILE A 17 1.70 4.83 6.49
C ILE A 17 1.72 4.83 8.02
N ALA A 18 0.73 5.48 8.64
CA ALA A 18 0.65 5.58 10.09
C ALA A 18 0.51 4.20 10.76
N ILE A 19 -0.26 3.30 10.16
CA ILE A 19 -0.47 1.94 10.69
C ILE A 19 0.77 1.07 10.44
N VAL A 20 1.36 1.14 9.24
CA VAL A 20 2.56 0.36 8.89
C VAL A 20 3.76 0.73 9.76
N LEU A 21 3.86 1.97 10.24
CA LEU A 21 4.87 2.38 11.21
C LEU A 21 4.97 1.41 12.39
N PHE A 22 3.82 1.04 12.97
CA PHE A 22 3.77 0.16 14.14
C PHE A 22 4.22 -1.27 13.84
N ALA A 23 3.93 -1.78 12.63
CA ALA A 23 4.39 -3.09 12.20
C ALA A 23 5.92 -3.09 12.01
N ASN A 24 6.46 -2.02 11.42
CA ASN A 24 7.88 -1.92 11.09
C ASN A 24 8.79 -1.72 12.30
N VAL A 25 8.29 -1.12 13.41
CA VAL A 25 9.07 -1.03 14.66
C VAL A 25 9.56 -2.41 15.13
N ARG A 26 8.77 -3.47 14.87
CA ARG A 26 9.12 -4.84 15.25
C ARG A 26 10.01 -5.55 14.23
N GLU A 27 9.78 -5.32 12.94
CA GLU A 27 10.55 -5.99 11.87
C GLU A 27 12.00 -5.52 11.76
N ILE A 28 12.27 -4.26 12.11
CA ILE A 28 13.61 -3.65 12.03
C ILE A 28 14.59 -4.22 13.08
N MET A 29 14.08 -4.92 14.09
CA MET A 29 14.88 -5.59 15.13
C MET A 29 14.52 -7.08 15.21
N PRO A 30 14.95 -7.90 14.23
CA PRO A 30 14.65 -9.33 14.21
C PRO A 30 15.46 -10.09 15.27
N ILE A 31 14.83 -11.06 15.94
CA ILE A 31 15.48 -11.91 16.95
C ILE A 31 16.61 -12.71 16.30
N MET A 32 17.85 -12.40 16.65
CA MET A 32 19.02 -13.13 16.17
C MET A 32 19.05 -14.50 16.86
N GLU A 33 19.46 -15.54 16.13
CA GLU A 33 19.60 -16.88 16.68
C GLU A 33 20.58 -16.87 17.87
N GLY A 34 20.12 -17.27 19.05
CA GLY A 34 20.90 -17.31 20.29
C GLY A 34 20.59 -16.23 21.32
N GLU A 35 19.80 -15.20 20.98
CA GLU A 35 19.38 -14.18 21.93
C GLU A 35 18.17 -14.63 22.78
N LYS A 36 18.16 -14.23 24.06
CA LYS A 36 17.03 -14.52 24.96
C LYS A 36 15.79 -13.78 24.45
N GLN A 37 14.79 -14.53 24.02
CA GLN A 37 13.48 -13.98 23.65
C GLN A 37 12.92 -13.15 24.81
N PRO A 38 12.41 -11.94 24.57
CA PRO A 38 11.75 -11.17 25.62
C PRO A 38 10.54 -11.95 26.14
N HIS A 39 10.28 -11.84 27.45
CA HIS A 39 9.08 -12.44 28.04
C HIS A 39 7.84 -11.74 27.48
N PHE A 40 7.12 -12.42 26.57
CA PHE A 40 5.86 -11.92 26.04
C PHE A 40 4.76 -12.09 27.07
N THR A 41 4.07 -11.00 27.37
CA THR A 41 2.83 -11.04 28.15
C THR A 41 1.67 -11.54 27.28
N GLN A 42 0.53 -11.86 27.89
CA GLN A 42 -0.69 -12.19 27.14
C GLN A 42 -1.12 -11.04 26.20
N ILE A 43 -0.87 -9.79 26.60
CA ILE A 43 -1.14 -8.59 25.80
C ILE A 43 -0.23 -8.57 24.57
N ASP A 44 1.05 -8.90 24.71
CA ASP A 44 1.98 -8.96 23.58
C ASP A 44 1.57 -10.01 22.54
N HIS A 45 1.12 -11.20 23.00
CA HIS A 45 0.61 -12.23 22.11
C HIS A 45 -0.65 -11.78 21.36
N PHE A 46 -1.59 -11.14 22.06
CA PHE A 46 -2.80 -10.59 21.44
C PHE A 46 -2.45 -9.53 20.38
N ILE A 47 -1.57 -8.58 20.70
CA ILE A 47 -1.13 -7.55 19.76
C ILE A 47 -0.45 -8.21 18.54
N LYS A 48 0.47 -9.14 18.76
CA LYS A 48 1.17 -9.86 17.68
C LYS A 48 0.17 -10.56 16.76
N GLN A 49 -0.82 -11.24 17.31
CA GLN A 49 -1.84 -11.94 16.53
C GLN A 49 -2.76 -10.96 15.78
N PHE A 50 -3.12 -9.84 16.41
CA PHE A 50 -3.89 -8.78 15.76
C PHE A 50 -3.15 -8.18 14.56
N PHE A 51 -1.86 -7.86 14.72
CA PHE A 51 -1.03 -7.34 13.64
C PHE A 51 -0.91 -8.35 12.49
N ALA A 52 -0.60 -9.61 12.80
CA ALA A 52 -0.50 -10.67 11.80
C ALA A 52 -1.82 -10.91 11.05
N MET A 53 -2.98 -10.75 11.70
CA MET A 53 -4.28 -10.97 11.06
C MET A 53 -4.76 -9.75 10.24
N PHE A 54 -4.55 -8.54 10.75
CA PHE A 54 -5.22 -7.33 10.24
C PHE A 54 -4.28 -6.31 9.60
N ILE A 55 -2.97 -6.37 9.88
CA ILE A 55 -2.03 -5.31 9.50
C ILE A 55 -0.97 -5.82 8.51
N ASP A 56 -0.19 -6.80 8.95
CA ASP A 56 1.00 -7.30 8.25
C ASP A 56 0.62 -7.72 6.83
N MET A 57 1.40 -7.37 5.81
CA MET A 57 1.09 -7.57 4.38
C MET A 57 -0.19 -6.89 3.82
N ARG A 58 -1.26 -6.70 4.60
CA ARG A 58 -2.54 -6.12 4.14
C ARG A 58 -2.39 -4.64 3.83
N PHE A 59 -1.68 -3.89 4.67
CA PHE A 59 -1.46 -2.46 4.39
C PHE A 59 -0.41 -2.23 3.29
N ILE A 60 0.58 -3.11 3.14
CA ILE A 60 1.49 -3.09 1.98
C ILE A 60 0.71 -3.40 0.71
N THR A 61 -0.19 -4.37 0.73
CA THR A 61 -1.06 -4.70 -0.40
C THR A 61 -2.06 -3.56 -0.70
N LEU A 62 -2.54 -2.86 0.32
CA LEU A 62 -3.31 -1.62 0.15
C LEU A 62 -2.48 -0.53 -0.51
N PHE A 63 -1.19 -0.38 -0.17
CA PHE A 63 -0.27 0.51 -0.90
C PHE A 63 -0.12 0.11 -2.36
N THR A 64 0.04 -1.19 -2.64
CA THR A 64 0.11 -1.73 -4.00
C THR A 64 -1.13 -1.34 -4.82
N LEU A 65 -2.32 -1.47 -4.24
CA LEU A 65 -3.59 -1.04 -4.85
C LEU A 65 -3.62 0.48 -5.10
N LEU A 66 -3.27 1.28 -4.09
CA LEU A 66 -3.25 2.75 -4.18
C LEU A 66 -2.19 3.28 -5.16
N PHE A 67 -1.10 2.54 -5.34
CA PHE A 67 -0.07 2.80 -6.34
C PHE A 67 -0.63 2.56 -7.75
N GLY A 68 -1.32 1.44 -7.98
CA GLY A 68 -2.05 1.17 -9.23
C GLY A 68 -3.07 2.26 -9.57
N ILE A 69 -3.86 2.70 -8.58
CA ILE A 69 -4.78 3.85 -8.73
C ILE A 69 -3.99 5.11 -9.11
N GLY A 70 -2.90 5.40 -8.39
CA GLY A 70 -2.05 6.56 -8.65
C GLY A 70 -1.44 6.56 -10.05
N MET A 71 -1.04 5.39 -10.54
CA MET A 71 -0.53 5.21 -11.89
C MET A 71 -1.56 5.59 -12.95
N GLY A 72 -2.77 5.04 -12.89
CA GLY A 72 -3.79 5.34 -13.89
C GLY A 72 -4.33 6.77 -13.79
N ILE A 73 -4.41 7.36 -12.59
CA ILE A 73 -4.70 8.81 -12.45
C ILE A 73 -3.63 9.63 -13.18
N PHE A 74 -2.35 9.31 -12.97
CA PHE A 74 -1.24 10.03 -13.60
C PHE A 74 -1.24 9.90 -15.12
N MET A 75 -1.40 8.69 -15.65
CA MET A 75 -1.42 8.45 -17.10
C MET A 75 -2.64 9.10 -17.76
N ASN A 76 -3.81 9.10 -17.10
CA ASN A 76 -4.99 9.84 -17.57
C ASN A 76 -4.73 11.35 -17.63
N ASN A 77 -4.04 11.91 -16.63
CA ASN A 77 -3.68 13.32 -16.62
C ASN A 77 -2.64 13.67 -17.69
N ALA A 78 -1.68 12.79 -17.98
CA ALA A 78 -0.74 12.96 -19.08
C ALA A 78 -1.46 12.95 -20.44
N ARG A 79 -2.37 11.98 -20.65
CA ARG A 79 -3.18 11.86 -21.87
C ARG A 79 -4.01 13.12 -22.14
N LYS A 80 -4.62 13.69 -21.09
CA LYS A 80 -5.40 14.95 -21.19
C LYS A 80 -4.56 16.18 -21.53
N LYS A 81 -3.25 16.14 -21.24
CA LYS A 81 -2.30 17.19 -21.58
C LYS A 81 -1.60 16.91 -22.92
N GLU A 82 -2.09 15.94 -23.69
CA GLU A 82 -1.51 15.50 -24.97
C GLU A 82 -0.03 15.07 -24.87
N ILE A 83 0.41 14.68 -23.66
CA ILE A 83 1.75 14.14 -23.41
C ILE A 83 1.65 12.62 -23.42
N SER A 84 2.62 11.96 -24.06
CA SER A 84 2.73 10.49 -24.10
C SER A 84 2.70 9.87 -22.68
N PRO A 85 1.62 9.16 -22.29
CA PRO A 85 1.46 8.69 -20.91
C PRO A 85 2.50 7.65 -20.48
N ILE A 86 2.82 6.71 -21.37
CA ILE A 86 3.75 5.60 -21.11
C ILE A 86 5.18 6.13 -20.91
N LYS A 87 5.68 6.99 -21.80
CA LYS A 87 7.03 7.58 -21.69
C LYS A 87 7.21 8.35 -20.39
N LEU A 88 6.17 9.10 -19.98
CA LEU A 88 6.21 9.89 -18.77
C LEU A 88 6.12 9.00 -17.52
N MET A 89 5.29 7.95 -17.55
CA MET A 89 5.22 6.95 -16.48
C MET A 89 6.55 6.20 -16.34
N PHE A 90 7.15 5.77 -17.43
CA PHE A 90 8.42 5.04 -17.40
C PHE A 90 9.53 5.86 -16.72
N ARG A 91 9.63 7.16 -17.01
CA ARG A 91 10.56 8.06 -16.29
C ARG A 91 10.29 8.11 -14.79
N ARG A 92 9.00 8.14 -14.42
CA ARG A 92 8.54 8.16 -13.03
C ARG A 92 8.93 6.87 -12.30
N LEU A 93 8.83 5.73 -12.99
CA LEU A 93 9.19 4.40 -12.46
C LEU A 93 10.71 4.22 -12.37
N ILE A 94 11.51 4.74 -13.30
CA ILE A 94 12.99 4.73 -13.18
C ILE A 94 13.42 5.43 -11.89
N PHE A 95 12.87 6.62 -11.62
CA PHE A 95 13.20 7.34 -10.38
C PHE A 95 12.83 6.51 -9.15
N LEU A 96 11.64 5.89 -9.16
CA LEU A 96 11.20 5.05 -8.05
C LEU A 96 12.08 3.80 -7.88
N PHE A 97 12.53 3.20 -8.97
CA PHE A 97 13.45 2.07 -8.96
C PHE A 97 14.80 2.45 -8.35
N VAL A 98 15.37 3.59 -8.78
CA VAL A 98 16.66 4.08 -8.26
C VAL A 98 16.59 4.40 -6.78
N VAL A 99 15.52 5.08 -6.32
CA VAL A 99 15.31 5.33 -4.88
C VAL A 99 14.99 4.04 -4.12
N GLY A 100 14.40 3.06 -4.80
CA GLY A 100 14.12 1.73 -4.26
C GLY A 100 15.37 0.88 -4.01
N ILE A 101 16.50 1.12 -4.69
CA ILE A 101 17.74 0.33 -4.52
C ILE A 101 18.31 0.46 -3.09
N PRO A 102 18.57 1.67 -2.56
CA PRO A 102 18.91 1.82 -1.14
C PRO A 102 17.80 1.28 -0.23
N GLY A 103 16.54 1.41 -0.67
CA GLY A 103 15.38 0.84 0.00
C GLY A 103 15.38 -0.69 0.10
N LEU A 104 16.18 -1.42 -0.68
CA LEU A 104 16.31 -2.87 -0.53
C LEU A 104 16.97 -3.23 0.80
N ILE A 105 17.88 -2.38 1.29
CA ILE A 105 18.50 -2.53 2.63
C ILE A 105 17.45 -2.29 3.72
N LEU A 106 16.49 -1.38 3.47
CA LEU A 106 15.45 -0.97 4.42
C LEU A 106 14.10 -1.68 4.18
N ILE A 107 14.07 -2.77 3.41
CA ILE A 107 12.87 -3.60 3.14
C ILE A 107 11.70 -2.75 2.56
N LEU A 108 12.00 -1.78 1.69
CA LEU A 108 10.99 -0.91 1.07
C LEU A 108 10.46 -1.52 -0.23
N PRO A 109 9.13 -1.47 -0.47
CA PRO A 109 8.53 -2.10 -1.65
C PRO A 109 8.72 -1.29 -2.96
N TYR A 110 9.49 -0.19 -2.94
CA TYR A 110 9.56 0.76 -4.07
C TYR A 110 10.18 0.18 -5.33
N ALA A 111 11.24 -0.62 -5.22
CA ALA A 111 11.87 -1.26 -6.37
C ALA A 111 10.91 -2.26 -7.03
N GLN A 112 10.24 -3.10 -6.22
CA GLN A 112 9.23 -4.05 -6.67
C GLN A 112 8.05 -3.35 -7.35
N TYR A 113 7.53 -2.26 -6.75
CA TYR A 113 6.46 -1.47 -7.34
C TYR A 113 6.85 -0.84 -8.69
N ALA A 114 8.11 -0.43 -8.85
CA ALA A 114 8.61 0.06 -10.12
C ALA A 114 8.61 -1.03 -11.19
N ILE A 115 9.05 -2.25 -10.84
CA ILE A 115 9.06 -3.41 -11.76
C ILE A 115 7.63 -3.77 -12.18
N TYR A 116 6.72 -3.98 -11.22
CA TYR A 116 5.32 -4.30 -11.53
C TYR A 116 4.64 -3.17 -12.31
N GLY A 117 4.92 -1.91 -11.94
CA GLY A 117 4.42 -0.75 -12.66
C GLY A 117 4.88 -0.69 -14.12
N CYS A 118 6.14 -1.09 -14.39
CA CYS A 118 6.70 -1.14 -15.74
C CYS A 118 6.00 -2.20 -16.60
N ILE A 119 5.61 -3.33 -16.01
CA ILE A 119 4.84 -4.38 -16.69
C ILE A 119 3.40 -3.87 -16.93
N LEU A 120 2.74 -3.37 -15.89
CA LEU A 120 1.31 -3.04 -15.94
C LEU A 120 1.00 -1.74 -16.67
N MET A 121 1.96 -0.82 -16.85
CA MET A 121 1.71 0.42 -17.59
C MET A 121 1.25 0.16 -19.03
N PHE A 122 1.68 -0.93 -19.66
CA PHE A 122 1.24 -1.30 -21.01
C PHE A 122 -0.25 -1.67 -21.07
N LEU A 123 -0.85 -2.12 -19.96
CA LEU A 123 -2.29 -2.35 -19.88
C LEU A 123 -3.09 -1.05 -20.06
N PHE A 124 -2.47 0.13 -19.88
CA PHE A 124 -3.09 1.42 -20.16
C PHE A 124 -3.27 1.72 -21.65
N LEU A 125 -2.57 0.99 -22.52
CA LEU A 125 -2.73 1.08 -23.97
C LEU A 125 -3.95 0.29 -24.47
N LEU A 126 -4.53 -0.57 -23.63
CA LEU A 126 -5.69 -1.36 -24.01
C LEU A 126 -6.90 -0.45 -24.31
N PRO A 127 -7.68 -0.76 -25.37
CA PRO A 127 -8.75 0.13 -25.83
C PRO A 127 -9.93 0.23 -24.85
N LYS A 128 -10.10 -0.77 -23.98
CA LYS A 128 -11.17 -0.79 -22.97
C LYS A 128 -10.60 -1.17 -21.60
N ALA A 129 -10.92 -0.38 -20.58
CA ALA A 129 -10.50 -0.64 -19.20
C ALA A 129 -10.92 -2.02 -18.67
N ARG A 130 -12.00 -2.62 -19.21
CA ARG A 130 -12.46 -3.97 -18.84
C ARG A 130 -11.39 -5.05 -19.04
N TYR A 131 -10.47 -4.88 -20.00
CA TYR A 131 -9.40 -5.85 -20.21
C TYR A 131 -8.39 -5.84 -19.05
N THR A 132 -8.11 -4.67 -18.47
CA THR A 132 -7.29 -4.55 -17.26
C THR A 132 -7.96 -5.22 -16.06
N LEU A 133 -9.29 -5.14 -15.95
CA LEU A 133 -10.04 -5.88 -14.93
C LEU A 133 -9.89 -7.39 -15.12
N TRP A 134 -10.06 -7.89 -16.36
CA TRP A 134 -9.87 -9.33 -16.64
C TRP A 134 -8.46 -9.81 -16.30
N VAL A 135 -7.42 -9.04 -16.65
CA VAL A 135 -6.03 -9.36 -16.27
C VAL A 135 -5.88 -9.43 -14.75
N SER A 136 -6.46 -8.47 -14.01
CA SER A 136 -6.47 -8.48 -12.55
C SER A 136 -7.16 -9.73 -11.97
N ILE A 137 -8.35 -10.08 -12.48
CA ILE A 137 -9.08 -11.27 -12.05
C ILE A 137 -8.27 -12.54 -12.31
N VAL A 138 -7.69 -12.67 -13.52
CA VAL A 138 -6.86 -13.82 -13.89
C VAL A 138 -5.66 -13.94 -12.96
N LEU A 139 -4.97 -12.84 -12.66
CA LEU A 139 -3.82 -12.85 -11.74
C LEU A 139 -4.22 -13.23 -10.31
N LEU A 140 -5.34 -12.72 -9.79
CA LEU A 140 -5.81 -13.07 -8.46
C LEU A 140 -6.28 -14.52 -8.36
N VAL A 141 -6.95 -15.04 -9.39
CA VAL A 141 -7.33 -16.46 -9.47
C VAL A 141 -6.09 -17.34 -9.62
N ALA A 142 -5.10 -16.91 -10.41
CA ALA A 142 -3.83 -17.62 -10.53
C ALA A 142 -3.07 -17.66 -9.21
N ASN A 143 -3.06 -16.58 -8.42
CA ASN A 143 -2.50 -16.57 -7.08
C ASN A 143 -3.19 -17.59 -6.17
N ILE A 144 -4.52 -17.67 -6.18
CA ILE A 144 -5.27 -18.72 -5.44
C ILE A 144 -4.87 -20.12 -5.92
N GLY A 145 -4.87 -20.35 -7.23
CA GLY A 145 -4.52 -21.65 -7.82
C GLY A 145 -3.09 -22.10 -7.51
N MET A 146 -2.13 -21.17 -7.56
CA MET A 146 -0.73 -21.43 -7.19
C MET A 146 -0.58 -21.70 -5.69
N THR A 147 -1.35 -21.01 -4.84
CA THR A 147 -1.30 -21.25 -3.40
C THR A 147 -1.90 -22.62 -3.03
N ILE A 148 -2.91 -23.08 -3.75
CA ILE A 148 -3.46 -24.43 -3.58
C ILE A 148 -2.52 -25.50 -4.16
N GLY A 149 -1.95 -25.26 -5.34
CA GLY A 149 -1.12 -26.25 -6.04
C GLY A 149 0.31 -26.37 -5.50
N THR A 150 0.87 -25.29 -4.95
CA THR A 150 2.19 -25.26 -4.32
C THR A 150 2.09 -24.56 -2.96
N PRO A 151 1.54 -25.22 -1.93
CA PRO A 151 1.24 -24.58 -0.66
C PRO A 151 2.44 -23.89 -0.02
N GLN A 152 3.68 -24.36 -0.27
CA GLN A 152 4.94 -23.89 0.34
C GLN A 152 5.69 -22.78 -0.40
N ASN A 153 5.18 -22.31 -1.54
CA ASN A 153 5.78 -21.19 -2.26
C ASN A 153 4.95 -19.91 -2.07
N ASN A 154 5.53 -18.92 -1.39
CA ASN A 154 4.92 -17.59 -1.23
C ASN A 154 4.96 -16.85 -2.58
N ASN A 155 3.86 -16.85 -3.30
CA ASN A 155 3.74 -16.24 -4.63
C ASN A 155 3.27 -14.77 -4.56
N VAL A 156 4.02 -13.96 -3.81
CA VAL A 156 3.68 -12.56 -3.49
C VAL A 156 3.64 -11.67 -4.75
N ASP A 157 4.47 -11.95 -5.75
CA ASP A 157 4.56 -11.17 -6.98
C ASP A 157 3.24 -11.17 -7.77
N VAL A 158 2.62 -12.35 -7.92
CA VAL A 158 1.37 -12.52 -8.68
C VAL A 158 0.22 -11.80 -7.96
N MET A 159 0.18 -11.88 -6.64
CA MET A 159 -0.75 -11.12 -5.80
C MET A 159 -0.59 -9.62 -6.05
N PHE A 160 0.64 -9.09 -5.94
CA PHE A 160 0.90 -7.67 -6.11
C PHE A 160 0.59 -7.17 -7.52
N LEU A 161 0.92 -7.92 -8.56
CA LEU A 161 0.52 -7.60 -9.93
C LEU A 161 -1.00 -7.57 -10.09
N GLY A 162 -1.72 -8.56 -9.55
CA GLY A 162 -3.18 -8.64 -9.61
C GLY A 162 -3.88 -7.47 -8.92
N VAL A 163 -3.43 -7.13 -7.70
CA VAL A 163 -3.97 -6.01 -6.91
C VAL A 163 -3.62 -4.65 -7.53
N MET A 164 -2.39 -4.47 -8.02
CA MET A 164 -1.98 -3.24 -8.69
C MET A 164 -2.76 -3.05 -10.00
N ALA A 165 -3.00 -4.12 -10.76
CA ALA A 165 -3.85 -4.10 -11.96
C ALA A 165 -5.30 -3.72 -11.63
N PHE A 166 -5.85 -4.19 -10.50
CA PHE A 166 -7.18 -3.77 -10.02
C PHE A 166 -7.22 -2.26 -9.76
N GLY A 167 -6.22 -1.73 -9.03
CA GLY A 167 -6.10 -0.29 -8.78
C GLY A 167 -5.98 0.52 -10.07
N LEU A 168 -5.21 0.03 -11.04
CA LEU A 168 -5.07 0.64 -12.35
C LEU A 168 -6.43 0.66 -13.09
N TYR A 169 -7.19 -0.43 -13.06
CA TYR A 169 -8.54 -0.49 -13.63
C TYR A 169 -9.49 0.56 -13.01
N LEU A 170 -9.50 0.70 -11.68
CA LEU A 170 -10.40 1.65 -10.98
C LEU A 170 -10.21 3.10 -11.46
N SER A 171 -8.96 3.47 -11.75
CA SER A 171 -8.61 4.80 -12.24
C SER A 171 -8.78 4.96 -13.75
N GLN A 172 -8.47 3.93 -14.55
CA GLN A 172 -8.68 3.92 -16.00
C GLN A 172 -10.16 3.99 -16.39
N SER A 173 -11.01 3.19 -15.73
CA SER A 173 -12.46 3.16 -15.96
C SER A 173 -13.18 4.44 -15.50
N GLY A 174 -12.51 5.23 -14.67
CA GLY A 174 -13.08 6.42 -14.05
C GLY A 174 -14.08 6.12 -12.92
N ILE A 175 -14.29 4.85 -12.57
CA ILE A 175 -15.19 4.42 -11.48
C ILE A 175 -14.77 5.06 -10.16
N ILE A 176 -13.47 5.20 -9.91
CA ILE A 176 -12.97 5.80 -8.66
C ILE A 176 -13.41 7.26 -8.46
N TYR A 177 -13.60 8.03 -9.53
CA TYR A 177 -14.04 9.43 -9.44
C TYR A 177 -15.56 9.54 -9.24
N ARG A 178 -16.32 8.51 -9.62
CA ARG A 178 -17.79 8.44 -9.55
C ARG A 178 -18.24 7.27 -8.68
N PHE A 179 -17.50 6.95 -7.62
CA PHE A 179 -17.70 5.72 -6.86
C PHE A 179 -19.09 5.62 -6.23
N LYS A 180 -19.77 6.76 -5.99
CA LYS A 180 -21.18 6.82 -5.53
C LYS A 180 -22.16 6.25 -6.56
N GLU A 181 -21.99 6.57 -7.84
CA GLU A 181 -22.80 6.03 -8.93
C GLU A 181 -22.57 4.53 -9.09
N TYR A 182 -21.32 4.10 -8.87
CA TYR A 182 -20.91 2.70 -8.95
C TYR A 182 -20.96 1.97 -7.58
N LYS A 183 -21.81 2.41 -6.64
CA LYS A 183 -21.91 1.78 -5.31
C LYS A 183 -22.15 0.26 -5.40
N LYS A 184 -23.00 -0.18 -6.34
CA LYS A 184 -23.28 -1.62 -6.56
C LYS A 184 -22.00 -2.39 -6.88
N PHE A 185 -21.14 -1.87 -7.75
CA PHE A 185 -19.86 -2.49 -8.09
C PHE A 185 -19.00 -2.71 -6.84
N PHE A 186 -18.82 -1.67 -6.02
CA PHE A 186 -18.02 -1.79 -4.79
C PHE A 186 -18.61 -2.73 -3.74
N MET A 187 -19.94 -2.75 -3.59
CA MET A 187 -20.61 -3.70 -2.69
C MET A 187 -20.47 -5.14 -3.19
N SER A 188 -20.57 -5.38 -4.50
CA SER A 188 -20.30 -6.69 -5.09
C SER A 188 -18.85 -7.11 -4.91
N THR A 189 -17.88 -6.20 -5.10
CA THR A 189 -16.46 -6.48 -4.82
C THR A 189 -16.23 -6.86 -3.37
N LEU A 190 -16.88 -6.17 -2.42
CA LEU A 190 -16.82 -6.50 -1.00
C LEU A 190 -17.39 -7.90 -0.73
N ALA A 191 -18.59 -8.20 -1.25
CA ALA A 191 -19.22 -9.51 -1.08
C ALA A 191 -18.38 -10.65 -1.66
N ILE A 192 -17.85 -10.50 -2.87
CA ILE A 192 -16.96 -11.49 -3.51
C ILE A 192 -15.70 -11.68 -2.67
N SER A 193 -15.10 -10.58 -2.20
CA SER A 193 -13.90 -10.64 -1.34
C SER A 193 -14.18 -11.40 -0.05
N SER A 194 -15.32 -11.12 0.61
CA SER A 194 -15.74 -11.84 1.82
C SER A 194 -15.97 -13.33 1.56
N ILE A 195 -16.60 -13.70 0.43
CA ILE A 195 -16.82 -15.10 0.05
C ILE A 195 -15.48 -15.83 -0.14
N VAL A 196 -14.51 -15.21 -0.82
CA VAL A 196 -13.19 -15.82 -1.01
C VAL A 196 -12.46 -16.04 0.32
N ILE A 197 -12.54 -15.07 1.25
CA ILE A 197 -11.95 -15.20 2.58
C ILE A 197 -12.61 -16.34 3.36
N ILE A 198 -13.93 -16.42 3.36
CA ILE A 198 -14.66 -17.53 4.01
C ILE A 198 -14.26 -18.87 3.37
N GLY A 199 -14.17 -18.93 2.03
CA GLY A 199 -13.71 -20.12 1.32
C GLY A 199 -12.31 -20.57 1.74
N ALA A 200 -11.35 -19.65 1.86
CA ALA A 200 -9.99 -19.95 2.32
C ALA A 200 -9.97 -20.48 3.77
N LEU A 201 -10.80 -19.91 4.66
CA LEU A 201 -10.93 -20.38 6.04
C LEU A 201 -11.58 -21.77 6.12
N VAL A 202 -12.57 -22.05 5.26
CA VAL A 202 -13.18 -23.38 5.16
C VAL A 202 -12.17 -24.40 4.65
N LEU A 203 -11.37 -24.07 3.64
CA LEU A 203 -10.29 -24.94 3.15
C LEU A 203 -9.29 -25.30 4.27
N LYS A 204 -8.89 -24.33 5.10
CA LYS A 204 -8.03 -24.57 6.27
C LYS A 204 -8.64 -25.54 7.28
N GLN A 205 -9.95 -25.52 7.46
CA GLN A 205 -10.67 -26.42 8.36
C GLN A 205 -10.81 -27.83 7.78
N LEU A 206 -11.00 -27.93 6.46
CA LEU A 206 -11.13 -29.20 5.75
C LEU A 206 -9.80 -29.94 5.62
N ASP A 207 -8.70 -29.21 5.39
CA ASP A 207 -7.36 -29.78 5.29
C ASP A 207 -6.42 -29.23 6.39
N PRO A 208 -6.13 -30.04 7.42
CA PRO A 208 -5.17 -29.68 8.46
C PRO A 208 -3.77 -29.37 7.93
N HIS A 209 -3.34 -29.99 6.82
CA HIS A 209 -2.02 -29.79 6.20
C HIS A 209 -1.94 -28.48 5.42
N PHE A 210 -3.08 -27.88 5.07
CA PHE A 210 -3.11 -26.54 4.48
C PHE A 210 -2.60 -25.54 5.52
N ALA A 211 -1.46 -24.91 5.25
CA ALA A 211 -0.78 -24.10 6.24
C ALA A 211 -1.44 -22.71 6.40
N TRP A 212 -1.28 -22.10 7.58
CA TRP A 212 -1.85 -20.78 7.85
C TRP A 212 -1.28 -19.68 6.96
N TYR A 213 -0.01 -19.74 6.57
CA TYR A 213 0.56 -18.74 5.66
C TYR A 213 -0.05 -18.87 4.25
N SER A 214 -0.43 -20.07 3.79
CA SER A 214 -1.14 -20.26 2.52
C SER A 214 -2.55 -19.63 2.57
N VAL A 215 -3.24 -19.73 3.72
CA VAL A 215 -4.51 -19.02 3.93
C VAL A 215 -4.30 -17.51 3.88
N GLU A 216 -3.26 -17.02 4.55
CA GLU A 216 -2.89 -15.61 4.57
C GLU A 216 -2.59 -15.06 3.18
N ASP A 217 -1.82 -15.77 2.36
CA ASP A 217 -1.53 -15.41 0.97
C ASP A 217 -2.82 -15.29 0.15
N MET A 218 -3.75 -16.24 0.30
CA MET A 218 -5.05 -16.20 -0.38
C MET A 218 -5.94 -15.06 0.10
N VAL A 219 -5.94 -14.76 1.39
CA VAL A 219 -6.87 -13.80 2.03
C VAL A 219 -6.40 -12.35 1.87
N THR A 220 -5.09 -12.12 1.93
CA THR A 220 -4.47 -10.78 1.95
C THR A 220 -4.96 -9.83 0.85
N PRO A 221 -5.03 -10.21 -0.45
CA PRO A 221 -5.46 -9.26 -1.47
C PRO A 221 -6.93 -8.85 -1.31
N PHE A 222 -7.80 -9.80 -0.94
CA PHE A 222 -9.23 -9.55 -0.75
C PHE A 222 -9.50 -8.75 0.52
N GLN A 223 -8.78 -9.02 1.61
CA GLN A 223 -8.88 -8.25 2.84
C GLN A 223 -8.43 -6.79 2.62
N SER A 224 -7.36 -6.59 1.85
CA SER A 224 -6.88 -5.25 1.48
C SER A 224 -7.87 -4.49 0.60
N ILE A 225 -8.54 -5.18 -0.33
CA ILE A 225 -9.63 -4.62 -1.14
C ILE A 225 -10.81 -4.24 -0.23
N ILE A 226 -11.19 -5.06 0.74
CA ILE A 226 -12.23 -4.72 1.72
C ILE A 226 -11.85 -3.45 2.48
N TYR A 227 -10.61 -3.35 2.98
CA TYR A 227 -10.13 -2.14 3.67
C TYR A 227 -10.21 -0.91 2.78
N PHE A 228 -9.75 -1.03 1.54
CA PHE A 228 -9.85 0.05 0.58
C PHE A 228 -11.30 0.51 0.38
N VAL A 229 -12.23 -0.41 0.15
CA VAL A 229 -13.65 -0.08 -0.09
C VAL A 229 -14.28 0.55 1.16
N LEU A 230 -14.09 -0.04 2.34
CA LEU A 230 -14.61 0.51 3.59
C LEU A 230 -14.08 1.91 3.84
N LEU A 231 -12.76 2.11 3.74
CA LEU A 231 -12.14 3.41 3.95
C LEU A 231 -12.57 4.43 2.88
N LEU A 232 -12.78 4.01 1.62
CA LEU A 232 -13.28 4.88 0.56
C LEU A 232 -14.66 5.44 0.90
N PHE A 233 -15.58 4.62 1.42
CA PHE A 233 -16.91 5.08 1.83
C PHE A 233 -16.90 5.85 3.16
N ILE A 234 -16.07 5.44 4.14
CA ILE A 234 -15.93 6.13 5.43
C ILE A 234 -15.38 7.55 5.23
N THR A 235 -14.34 7.68 4.39
CA THR A 235 -13.67 8.97 4.11
C THR A 235 -14.45 9.87 3.17
N ASP A 236 -15.59 9.44 2.61
CA ASP A 236 -16.50 10.34 1.86
C ASP A 236 -17.24 11.32 2.77
N ARG A 237 -17.45 10.97 4.04
CA ARG A 237 -18.16 11.82 5.00
C ARG A 237 -17.30 13.04 5.37
N LYS A 238 -17.83 14.26 5.18
CA LYS A 238 -17.13 15.51 5.49
C LYS A 238 -16.63 15.59 6.94
N SER A 239 -17.42 15.10 7.91
CA SER A 239 -17.03 15.06 9.31
C SER A 239 -15.77 14.21 9.53
N VAL A 240 -15.69 13.06 8.84
CA VAL A 240 -14.53 12.17 8.90
C VAL A 240 -13.32 12.83 8.24
N GLN A 241 -13.48 13.46 7.08
CA GLN A 241 -12.36 14.17 6.41
C GLN A 241 -11.76 15.27 7.31
N ARG A 242 -12.60 15.98 8.07
CA ARG A 242 -12.14 17.00 9.02
C ARG A 242 -11.28 16.40 10.13
N VAL A 243 -11.71 15.30 10.73
CA VAL A 243 -10.93 14.59 11.77
C VAL A 243 -9.65 13.97 11.17
N MET A 244 -9.73 13.48 9.93
CA MET A 244 -8.65 12.79 9.25
C MET A 244 -7.71 13.73 8.47
N THR A 245 -7.83 15.05 8.64
CA THR A 245 -6.95 16.04 8.00
C THR A 245 -5.45 15.80 8.29
N PRO A 246 -5.03 15.36 9.49
CA PRO A 246 -3.63 14.98 9.72
C PRO A 246 -3.15 13.86 8.80
N PHE A 247 -3.95 12.80 8.66
CA PHE A 247 -3.62 11.69 7.78
C PHE A 247 -3.72 12.07 6.31
N GLU A 248 -4.62 12.96 5.92
CA GLU A 248 -4.63 13.53 4.56
C GLU A 248 -3.26 14.14 4.24
N LYS A 249 -2.77 15.05 5.08
CA LYS A 249 -1.47 15.71 4.90
C LYS A 249 -0.31 14.73 4.85
N LEU A 250 -0.31 13.74 5.74
CA LEU A 250 0.68 12.67 5.78
C LEU A 250 0.68 11.88 4.46
N GLY A 251 -0.51 11.52 3.94
CA GLY A 251 -0.63 10.82 2.67
C GLY A 251 -0.36 11.67 1.43
N LYS A 252 -0.51 13.00 1.50
CA LYS A 252 -0.06 13.93 0.42
C LYS A 252 1.46 13.89 0.22
N THR A 253 2.19 13.48 1.25
CA THR A 253 3.65 13.41 1.33
C THR A 253 4.10 11.97 1.61
N ALA A 254 3.31 11.01 1.13
CA ALA A 254 3.44 9.59 1.45
C ALA A 254 4.82 9.01 1.14
N PHE A 255 5.43 9.43 0.02
CA PHE A 255 6.70 8.89 -0.42
C PHE A 255 7.86 9.42 0.44
N THR A 256 7.86 10.73 0.76
CA THR A 256 8.83 11.27 1.72
C THR A 256 8.63 10.64 3.09
N ASN A 257 7.40 10.67 3.62
CA ASN A 257 7.16 10.24 5.00
C ASN A 257 7.51 8.77 5.22
N PHE A 258 7.11 7.87 4.33
CA PHE A 258 7.42 6.46 4.49
C PHE A 258 8.93 6.19 4.45
N LEU A 259 9.66 6.80 3.50
CA LEU A 259 11.12 6.63 3.42
C LEU A 259 11.82 7.19 4.66
N VAL A 260 11.48 8.42 5.06
CA VAL A 260 12.12 9.07 6.21
C VAL A 260 11.75 8.35 7.51
N GLN A 261 10.52 7.84 7.65
CA GLN A 261 10.12 7.02 8.80
C GLN A 261 10.94 5.74 8.90
N MET A 262 11.17 5.05 7.78
CA MET A 262 11.93 3.80 7.79
C MET A 262 13.41 4.03 8.10
N ILE A 263 14.03 5.05 7.49
CA ILE A 263 15.41 5.45 7.81
C ILE A 263 15.51 5.87 9.29
N PHE A 264 14.54 6.66 9.76
CA PHE A 264 14.52 7.11 11.15
C PHE A 264 14.36 5.94 12.11
N LEU A 265 13.44 5.01 11.85
CA LEU A 265 13.25 3.83 12.69
C LEU A 265 14.50 2.95 12.71
N ASP A 266 15.10 2.67 11.56
CA ASP A 266 16.34 1.89 11.45
C ASP A 266 17.48 2.49 12.28
N LEU A 267 17.74 3.79 12.10
CA LEU A 267 18.77 4.49 12.88
C LEU A 267 18.40 4.60 14.37
N PHE A 268 17.17 5.05 14.67
CA PHE A 268 16.73 5.30 16.04
C PHE A 268 16.75 4.02 16.87
N LEU A 269 16.23 2.93 16.34
CA LEU A 269 16.24 1.65 17.02
C LEU A 269 17.67 1.15 17.23
N THR A 270 18.51 1.17 16.18
CA THR A 270 19.91 0.71 16.26
C THR A 270 20.75 1.49 17.29
N PHE A 271 20.52 2.80 17.45
CA PHE A 271 21.35 3.65 18.32
C PHE A 271 20.82 3.82 19.76
N LEU A 272 19.50 3.82 19.98
CA LEU A 272 18.92 4.17 21.29
C LEU A 272 18.49 2.98 22.14
N PHE A 273 18.17 1.84 21.54
CA PHE A 273 17.75 0.66 22.29
C PHE A 273 18.89 -0.36 22.39
N PRO A 274 19.50 -0.54 23.57
CA PRO A 274 20.53 -1.56 23.80
C PRO A 274 19.96 -2.97 23.91
N TYR A 275 18.63 -3.13 23.93
CA TYR A 275 17.96 -4.42 23.95
C TYR A 275 17.58 -4.81 22.53
N PRO A 276 17.89 -6.05 22.11
CA PRO A 276 17.87 -6.33 20.70
C PRO A 276 16.44 -6.40 20.12
N HIS A 277 15.35 -6.51 20.89
CA HIS A 277 13.98 -6.58 20.32
C HIS A 277 12.89 -5.96 21.24
N PRO A 278 12.17 -4.90 20.82
CA PRO A 278 11.01 -4.42 21.56
C PRO A 278 9.86 -5.43 21.51
N THR A 279 9.15 -5.60 22.63
CA THR A 279 7.90 -6.39 22.61
C THR A 279 6.83 -5.70 21.75
N PRO A 280 5.82 -6.42 21.22
CA PRO A 280 4.71 -5.81 20.48
C PRO A 280 4.06 -4.62 21.19
N LEU A 281 3.91 -4.69 22.52
CA LEU A 281 3.39 -3.56 23.29
C LEU A 281 4.37 -2.37 23.33
N GLN A 282 5.66 -2.62 23.53
CA GLN A 282 6.69 -1.59 23.50
C GLN A 282 6.77 -0.93 22.12
N ALA A 283 6.61 -1.69 21.04
CA ALA A 283 6.57 -1.17 19.68
C ALA A 283 5.45 -0.12 19.48
N ILE A 284 4.28 -0.33 20.10
CA ILE A 284 3.19 0.66 20.10
C ILE A 284 3.60 1.92 20.87
N TYR A 285 4.16 1.77 22.07
CA TYR A 285 4.61 2.90 22.88
C TYR A 285 5.72 3.73 22.22
N ILE A 286 6.60 3.08 21.45
CA ILE A 286 7.64 3.75 20.66
C ILE A 286 7.01 4.42 19.41
N GLY A 287 6.10 3.72 18.73
CA GLY A 287 5.48 4.19 17.48
C GLY A 287 4.59 5.42 17.65
N ILE A 288 3.85 5.55 18.75
CA ILE A 288 2.95 6.70 18.99
C ILE A 288 3.68 8.05 18.97
N PRO A 289 4.72 8.30 19.79
CA PRO A 289 5.43 9.58 19.80
C PRO A 289 6.11 9.84 18.45
N ILE A 290 6.67 8.81 17.80
CA ILE A 290 7.24 8.93 16.46
C ILE A 290 6.17 9.41 15.46
N LEU A 291 5.00 8.77 15.44
CA LEU A 291 3.90 9.15 14.56
C LEU A 291 3.48 10.61 14.80
N VAL A 292 3.36 11.04 16.06
CA VAL A 292 3.01 12.42 16.41
C VAL A 292 4.05 13.40 15.88
N VAL A 293 5.34 13.12 16.08
CA VAL A 293 6.44 13.95 15.56
C VAL A 293 6.37 14.04 14.03
N PHE A 294 6.20 12.92 13.32
CA PHE A 294 6.08 12.92 11.86
C PHE A 294 4.85 13.67 11.35
N ILE A 295 3.72 13.58 12.05
CA ILE A 295 2.55 14.40 11.74
C ILE A 295 2.88 15.89 11.90
N LEU A 296 3.44 16.30 13.03
CA LEU A 296 3.79 17.71 13.29
C LEU A 296 4.80 18.25 12.27
N LEU A 297 5.86 17.48 11.97
CA LEU A 297 6.84 17.82 10.93
C LEU A 297 6.18 17.96 9.56
N THR A 298 5.26 17.06 9.21
CA THR A 298 4.50 17.16 7.95
C THR A 298 3.63 18.42 7.92
N TYR A 299 3.01 18.79 9.03
CA TYR A 299 2.22 20.02 9.13
C TYR A 299 3.08 21.26 8.92
N TRP A 300 4.21 21.33 9.62
CA TRP A 300 5.17 22.42 9.50
C TRP A 300 5.71 22.51 8.08
N TRP A 301 6.14 21.39 7.49
CA TRP A 301 6.64 21.36 6.13
C TRP A 301 5.61 21.83 5.11
N LEU A 302 4.36 21.36 5.22
CA LEU A 302 3.29 21.74 4.30
C LEU A 302 2.76 23.16 4.50
N ALA A 303 3.14 23.84 5.59
CA ALA A 303 2.89 25.27 5.75
C ALA A 303 3.78 26.11 4.81
N HIS A 304 5.00 25.63 4.55
CA HIS A 304 5.98 26.32 3.70
C HIS A 304 6.01 25.80 2.26
N TYR A 305 5.76 24.50 2.06
CA TYR A 305 5.88 23.82 0.78
C TYR A 305 4.60 23.08 0.37
N ARG A 306 4.32 22.99 -0.93
CA ARG A 306 3.07 22.37 -1.43
C ARG A 306 3.10 20.83 -1.49
N GLN A 307 4.29 20.24 -1.43
CA GLN A 307 4.57 18.82 -1.64
C GLN A 307 5.77 18.42 -0.77
N GLY A 308 5.96 17.12 -0.51
CA GLY A 308 7.14 16.65 0.20
C GLY A 308 8.40 16.78 -0.66
N PRO A 309 9.60 16.80 -0.04
CA PRO A 309 10.88 16.93 -0.73
C PRO A 309 11.06 15.91 -1.85
N LEU A 310 10.81 14.62 -1.57
CA LEU A 310 10.99 13.56 -2.55
C LEU A 310 9.92 13.61 -3.64
N GLU A 311 8.68 13.96 -3.31
CA GLU A 311 7.63 14.17 -4.31
C GLU A 311 7.98 15.32 -5.25
N MET A 312 8.59 16.40 -4.72
CA MET A 312 9.07 17.52 -5.54
C MET A 312 10.20 17.09 -6.48
N LEU A 313 11.20 16.36 -5.98
CA LEU A 313 12.29 15.82 -6.80
C LEU A 313 11.74 14.87 -7.88
N TRP A 314 10.85 13.97 -7.49
CA TRP A 314 10.21 13.02 -8.38
C TRP A 314 9.42 13.71 -9.50
N ARG A 315 8.68 14.78 -9.16
CA ARG A 315 7.95 15.60 -10.13
C ARG A 315 8.91 16.34 -11.07
N LYS A 316 9.96 16.97 -10.54
CA LYS A 316 10.98 17.66 -11.35
C LYS A 316 11.64 16.69 -12.34
N TRP A 317 12.01 15.50 -11.89
CA TRP A 317 12.57 14.44 -12.74
C TRP A 317 11.61 14.02 -13.85
N THR A 318 10.36 13.73 -13.48
CA THR A 318 9.34 13.21 -14.41
C THR A 318 9.07 14.18 -15.57
N TYR A 319 8.96 15.48 -15.27
CA TYR A 319 8.68 16.53 -16.25
C TYR A 319 9.93 17.19 -16.85
N LYS A 320 11.14 16.69 -16.55
CA LYS A 320 12.38 17.20 -17.13
C LYS A 320 12.31 17.11 -18.66
N ASN A 321 12.53 18.23 -19.35
CA ASN A 321 12.48 18.34 -20.81
C ASN A 321 11.12 17.99 -21.44
N VAL A 322 10.02 18.17 -20.71
CA VAL A 322 8.67 18.13 -21.30
C VAL A 322 8.26 19.57 -21.60
N SER A 323 8.16 19.95 -22.87
CA SER A 323 7.66 21.28 -23.24
C SER A 323 6.24 21.41 -22.71
N GLN A 324 6.00 22.37 -21.82
CA GLN A 324 4.64 22.76 -21.47
C GLN A 324 4.08 23.48 -22.70
N LYS A 325 3.35 22.76 -23.55
CA LYS A 325 2.48 23.37 -24.55
C LYS A 325 1.20 23.81 -23.88
#